data_AF-A0A5B0PQW5-F1
#
_entry.id   AF-A0A5B0PQW5-F1
#
_cell.length_a   1.000
_cell.length_b   1.000
_cell.length_c   1.000
_cell.angle_alpha   90.00
_cell.angle_beta   90.00
_cell.angle_gamma   90.00
#
_symmetry.space_group_name_H-M   'P 1'
#
loop_
_entity.id
_entity.type
_entity.pdbx_description
1 polymer ?
#
loop_
_entity_poly.entity_id
_entity_poly.type
_entity_poly.pdbx_seq_one_letter_code
_entity_poly.pdbx_strand_id
1 'polypeptide(L)'
;MQFPGALSLMTLLVSFAIQTRAVYPPPNDYLMSDKVDWANGYLSVYSANGKDAFRYGRDKNQPNSGTNRHRLMDGSGNQLFEVYSANEGCLYDWEYNSMSKARVDQLAFRHYKRQSRGFSAPVWHFNFLDRSGNRQYYKFNKNQTNKGGRIYKTVRGQADQLEGLLRGAS
;
A
#
# COMPACT_ATOMS: atom_id res chain seq x y z
N MET A 1 5.26 -21.53 -4.92
CA MET A 1 5.85 -20.50 -4.02
C MET A 1 4.95 -19.27 -4.05
N GLN A 2 4.23 -19.01 -2.95
CA GLN A 2 3.16 -18.00 -2.87
C GLN A 2 3.72 -16.57 -2.76
N PHE A 3 3.62 -15.87 -3.89
CA PHE A 3 3.46 -14.43 -4.14
C PHE A 3 4.02 -13.39 -3.15
N PRO A 4 5.09 -12.66 -3.55
CA PRO A 4 5.46 -11.34 -3.01
C PRO A 4 4.34 -10.29 -3.14
N GLY A 5 3.45 -10.46 -4.12
CA GLY A 5 2.39 -9.51 -4.47
C GLY A 5 1.29 -9.32 -3.42
N ALA A 6 1.08 -10.26 -2.50
CA ALA A 6 0.07 -10.12 -1.45
C ALA A 6 0.53 -9.18 -0.32
N LEU A 7 1.84 -9.05 -0.07
CA LEU A 7 2.38 -8.09 0.89
C LEU A 7 2.45 -6.66 0.30
N SER A 8 2.72 -6.54 -1.01
CA SER A 8 2.58 -5.32 -1.80
C SER A 8 1.19 -4.70 -1.75
N LEU A 9 0.22 -5.60 -1.83
CA LEU A 9 -1.20 -5.30 -1.85
C LEU A 9 -1.62 -4.76 -0.49
N MET A 10 -1.15 -5.41 0.60
CA MET A 10 -1.35 -4.92 1.96
C MET A 10 -0.74 -3.53 2.17
N THR A 11 0.40 -3.19 1.58
CA THR A 11 0.94 -1.83 1.64
C THR A 11 0.18 -0.81 0.80
N LEU A 12 -0.39 -1.20 -0.35
CA LEU A 12 -1.37 -0.37 -1.04
C LEU A 12 -2.66 -0.19 -0.22
N LEU A 13 -3.12 -1.22 0.50
CA LEU A 13 -4.26 -1.16 1.44
C LEU A 13 -4.07 -0.12 2.55
N VAL A 14 -2.86 -0.03 3.11
CA VAL A 14 -2.52 1.01 4.08
C VAL A 14 -2.65 2.42 3.50
N SER A 15 -2.43 2.58 2.19
CA SER A 15 -2.61 3.84 1.48
C SER A 15 -4.07 4.26 1.35
N PHE A 16 -4.97 3.28 1.24
CA PHE A 16 -6.41 3.53 1.19
C PHE A 16 -6.91 4.10 2.51
N ALA A 17 -6.54 3.51 3.65
CA ALA A 17 -7.05 3.92 4.96
C ALA A 17 -6.77 5.41 5.26
N ILE A 18 -5.70 5.96 4.69
CA ILE A 18 -5.24 7.32 4.98
C ILE A 18 -5.82 8.35 3.99
N GLN A 19 -6.00 7.99 2.70
CA GLN A 19 -6.76 8.86 1.78
C GLN A 19 -8.28 8.83 2.06
N THR A 20 -8.76 7.77 2.72
CA THR A 20 -10.16 7.60 3.12
C THR A 20 -10.49 8.20 4.48
N ARG A 21 -9.63 9.08 5.02
CA ARG A 21 -10.11 10.14 5.95
C ARG A 21 -11.27 10.97 5.36
N ALA A 22 -11.59 10.79 4.08
CA ALA A 22 -12.81 11.26 3.43
C ALA A 22 -14.11 10.53 3.85
N VAL A 23 -14.07 9.39 4.55
CA VAL A 23 -15.28 8.70 5.06
C VAL A 23 -15.19 8.54 6.58
N TYR A 24 -15.69 9.56 7.27
CA TYR A 24 -15.97 9.56 8.70
C TYR A 24 -17.45 9.15 8.92
N PRO A 25 -17.80 8.39 9.99
CA PRO A 25 -16.94 7.96 11.10
C PRO A 25 -16.32 6.55 10.95
N PRO A 26 -15.23 6.24 11.67
CA PRO A 26 -14.76 4.87 11.91
C PRO A 26 -15.81 4.02 12.67
N PRO A 27 -15.75 2.67 12.59
CA PRO A 27 -14.62 1.87 12.14
C PRO A 27 -14.77 1.41 10.69
N ASN A 28 -13.92 1.92 9.80
CA ASN A 28 -13.82 1.38 8.44
C ASN A 28 -12.88 0.16 8.48
N ASP A 29 -13.38 -0.95 9.02
CA ASP A 29 -12.70 -2.24 8.86
C ASP A 29 -12.78 -2.66 7.39
N TYR A 30 -11.61 -2.86 6.80
CA TYR A 30 -11.47 -3.34 5.43
C TYR A 30 -10.96 -4.77 5.42
N LEU A 31 -11.57 -5.60 4.59
CA LEU A 31 -11.34 -7.03 4.51
C LEU A 31 -10.79 -7.38 3.14
N MET A 32 -9.75 -8.21 3.11
CA MET A 32 -9.18 -8.70 1.87
C MET A 32 -8.85 -10.18 2.01
N SER A 33 -9.19 -10.94 0.96
CA SER A 33 -8.79 -12.34 0.85
C SER A 33 -7.27 -12.46 0.74
N ASP A 34 -6.68 -13.37 1.50
CA ASP A 34 -5.27 -13.71 1.36
C ASP A 34 -5.02 -14.66 0.18
N LYS A 35 -6.06 -15.35 -0.28
CA LYS A 35 -6.08 -16.07 -1.55
C LYS A 35 -6.21 -15.06 -2.69
N VAL A 36 -5.15 -14.98 -3.47
CA VAL A 36 -5.06 -14.12 -4.65
C VAL A 36 -5.79 -14.80 -5.81
N ASP A 37 -6.87 -14.18 -6.29
CA ASP A 37 -7.64 -14.60 -7.45
C ASP A 37 -7.79 -13.43 -8.44
N TRP A 38 -7.16 -13.57 -9.60
CA TRP A 38 -7.13 -12.55 -10.64
C TRP A 38 -8.20 -12.74 -11.71
N ALA A 39 -9.18 -13.64 -11.52
CA ALA A 39 -10.21 -13.94 -12.53
C ALA A 39 -10.93 -12.67 -13.04
N ASN A 40 -11.15 -11.69 -12.17
CA ASN A 40 -11.81 -10.42 -12.50
C ASN A 40 -10.84 -9.31 -12.97
N GLY A 41 -9.54 -9.59 -13.07
CA GLY A 41 -8.50 -8.59 -13.37
C GLY A 41 -8.17 -7.65 -12.20
N TYR A 42 -8.82 -7.82 -11.05
CA TYR A 42 -8.54 -7.10 -9.81
C TYR A 42 -8.78 -7.98 -8.58
N LEU A 43 -8.22 -7.57 -7.45
CA LEU A 43 -8.50 -8.12 -6.13
C LEU A 43 -9.41 -7.17 -5.36
N SER A 44 -10.49 -7.71 -4.79
CA SER A 44 -11.46 -6.94 -4.02
C SER A 44 -10.98 -6.63 -2.61
N VAL A 45 -11.30 -5.42 -2.18
CA VAL A 45 -11.16 -4.95 -0.80
C VAL A 45 -12.57 -4.62 -0.32
N TYR A 46 -13.09 -5.44 0.59
CA TYR A 46 -14.44 -5.31 1.05
C TYR A 46 -14.53 -4.35 2.23
N SER A 47 -15.60 -3.56 2.26
CA SER A 47 -16.04 -2.91 3.50
C SER A 47 -16.69 -3.93 4.44
N ALA A 48 -16.96 -3.53 5.68
CA ALA A 48 -17.61 -4.38 6.68
C ALA A 48 -18.98 -4.97 6.24
N ASN A 49 -19.66 -4.34 5.27
CA ASN A 49 -20.93 -4.83 4.74
C ASN A 49 -20.77 -5.84 3.58
N GLY A 50 -19.54 -6.23 3.24
CA GLY A 50 -19.25 -7.21 2.18
C GLY A 50 -19.23 -6.64 0.76
N LYS A 51 -19.51 -5.34 0.56
CA LYS A 51 -19.38 -4.70 -0.76
C LYS A 51 -17.93 -4.28 -1.01
N ASP A 52 -17.53 -4.28 -2.28
CA ASP A 52 -16.27 -3.66 -2.72
C ASP A 52 -16.20 -2.21 -2.23
N ALA A 53 -15.32 -1.97 -1.25
CA ALA A 53 -14.88 -0.62 -0.94
C ALA A 53 -13.91 -0.16 -2.03
N PHE A 54 -13.03 -1.08 -2.45
CA PHE A 54 -12.00 -0.81 -3.42
C PHE A 54 -11.61 -2.03 -4.24
N ARG A 55 -10.90 -1.76 -5.34
CA ARG A 55 -10.38 -2.78 -6.25
C ARG A 55 -8.92 -2.51 -6.54
N TYR A 56 -8.09 -3.54 -6.41
CA TYR A 56 -6.66 -3.47 -6.74
C TYR A 56 -6.36 -4.20 -8.05
N GLY A 57 -5.83 -3.48 -9.03
CA GLY A 57 -5.36 -4.05 -10.29
C GLY A 57 -3.84 -4.18 -10.33
N ARG A 58 -3.35 -5.18 -11.06
CA ARG A 58 -1.93 -5.32 -11.38
C ARG A 58 -1.75 -5.72 -12.85
N ASP A 59 -1.00 -4.92 -13.57
CA ASP A 59 -0.62 -5.20 -14.96
C ASP A 59 0.89 -5.45 -15.02
N LYS A 60 1.28 -6.60 -15.56
CA LYS A 60 2.69 -6.98 -15.69
C LYS A 60 3.32 -6.39 -16.94
N ASN A 61 4.62 -6.10 -16.89
CA ASN A 61 5.39 -5.55 -18.00
C ASN A 61 4.81 -4.24 -18.55
N GLN A 62 4.37 -3.38 -17.64
CA GLN A 62 3.79 -2.07 -17.94
C GLN A 62 4.53 -0.98 -17.14
N PRO A 63 4.99 0.11 -17.78
CA PRO A 63 4.86 0.42 -19.21
C PRO A 63 5.87 -0.33 -20.10
N ASN A 64 6.86 -0.99 -19.50
CA ASN A 64 7.95 -1.68 -20.17
C ASN A 64 8.24 -3.02 -19.48
N SER A 65 8.97 -3.90 -20.18
CA SER A 65 9.39 -5.20 -19.65
C SER A 65 10.14 -5.04 -18.33
N GLY A 66 9.82 -5.88 -17.34
CA GLY A 66 10.43 -5.84 -16.01
C GLY A 66 9.81 -4.83 -15.03
N THR A 67 8.87 -4.00 -15.48
CA THR A 67 8.09 -3.10 -14.64
C THR A 67 6.66 -3.59 -14.50
N ASN A 68 6.10 -3.48 -13.30
CA ASN A 68 4.69 -3.75 -13.06
C ASN A 68 3.96 -2.45 -12.73
N ARG A 69 2.75 -2.30 -13.27
CA ARG A 69 1.81 -1.22 -12.94
C ARG A 69 0.80 -1.73 -11.92
N HIS A 70 0.59 -0.95 -10.87
CA HIS A 70 -0.28 -1.24 -9.75
C HIS A 70 -1.34 -0.16 -9.68
N ARG A 71 -2.60 -0.55 -9.78
CA ARG A 71 -3.73 0.38 -9.88
C ARG A 71 -4.62 0.23 -8.67
N LEU A 72 -5.07 1.37 -8.19
CA LEU A 72 -6.01 1.48 -7.11
C LEU A 72 -7.29 2.11 -7.59
N MET A 73 -8.41 1.45 -7.37
CA MET A 73 -9.72 1.90 -7.83
C MET A 73 -10.73 1.93 -6.68
N ASP A 74 -11.75 2.77 -6.81
CA ASP A 74 -12.92 2.72 -5.95
C ASP A 74 -13.77 1.45 -6.19
N GLY A 75 -14.80 1.23 -5.38
CA GLY A 75 -15.71 0.10 -5.52
C GLY A 75 -16.50 0.07 -6.84
N SER A 76 -16.54 1.17 -7.59
CA SER A 76 -17.15 1.25 -8.93
C SER A 76 -16.15 0.96 -10.05
N GLY A 77 -14.85 0.95 -9.76
CA GLY A 77 -13.77 0.74 -10.73
C GLY A 77 -13.11 2.02 -11.24
N ASN A 78 -13.47 3.20 -10.70
CA ASN A 78 -12.77 4.44 -11.07
C ASN A 78 -11.38 4.45 -10.44
N GLN A 79 -10.35 4.73 -11.23
CA GLN A 79 -8.98 4.78 -10.76
C GLN A 79 -8.76 5.97 -9.80
N LEU A 80 -8.32 5.67 -8.58
CA LEU A 80 -7.91 6.64 -7.56
C LEU A 80 -6.45 7.04 -7.75
N PHE A 81 -5.56 6.07 -7.96
CA PHE A 81 -4.16 6.31 -8.32
C PHE A 81 -3.50 5.04 -8.88
N GLU A 82 -2.29 5.22 -9.38
CA GLU A 82 -1.41 4.12 -9.78
C GLU A 82 0.02 4.35 -9.30
N VAL A 83 0.77 3.26 -9.17
CA VAL A 83 2.20 3.24 -8.89
C VAL A 83 2.86 2.13 -9.68
N TYR A 84 4.17 2.22 -9.81
CA TYR A 84 4.99 1.32 -10.61
C TYR A 84 6.09 0.74 -9.74
N SER A 85 6.44 -0.52 -9.99
CA SER A 85 7.60 -1.18 -9.38
C SER A 85 8.43 -1.87 -10.44
N ALA A 86 9.74 -1.78 -10.29
CA ALA A 86 10.69 -2.63 -11.00
C ALA A 86 11.27 -3.66 -10.02
N ASN A 87 11.66 -4.84 -10.52
CA ASN A 87 12.39 -5.86 -9.76
C ASN A 87 11.70 -6.31 -8.45
N GLU A 88 10.44 -6.73 -8.52
CA GLU A 88 9.70 -7.26 -7.35
C GLU A 88 10.28 -8.61 -6.88
N GLY A 89 11.20 -8.57 -5.90
CA GLY A 89 11.79 -9.74 -5.26
C GLY A 89 11.65 -9.71 -3.73
N CYS A 90 11.40 -10.87 -3.11
CA CYS A 90 11.23 -10.97 -1.64
C CYS A 90 12.49 -10.68 -0.82
N LEU A 91 13.68 -10.77 -1.41
CA LEU A 91 14.95 -10.77 -0.66
C LEU A 91 15.63 -9.39 -0.58
N TYR A 92 15.23 -8.44 -1.41
CA TYR A 92 15.90 -7.14 -1.50
C TYR A 92 14.98 -6.00 -1.09
N ASP A 93 15.56 -4.82 -0.90
CA ASP A 93 14.83 -3.57 -0.83
C ASP A 93 14.22 -3.28 -2.20
N TRP A 94 12.99 -2.77 -2.18
CA TRP A 94 12.24 -2.54 -3.39
C TRP A 94 11.18 -1.48 -3.14
N GLU A 95 10.77 -0.84 -4.24
CA GLU A 95 10.01 0.40 -4.17
C GLU A 95 8.87 0.42 -5.18
N TYR A 96 7.78 1.06 -4.76
CA TYR A 96 6.68 1.49 -5.62
C TYR A 96 6.69 3.00 -5.72
N ASN A 97 6.61 3.57 -6.91
CA ASN A 97 6.50 5.02 -7.07
C ASN A 97 5.58 5.42 -8.21
N SER A 98 5.04 6.63 -8.14
CA SER A 98 4.44 7.28 -9.30
C SER A 98 5.53 7.64 -10.31
N MET A 99 5.38 7.29 -11.58
CA MET A 99 6.36 7.64 -12.64
C MET A 99 6.49 9.16 -12.89
N SER A 100 5.53 9.97 -12.46
CA SER A 100 5.57 11.43 -12.61
C SER A 100 6.76 12.05 -11.87
N LYS A 101 7.46 12.96 -12.54
CA LYS A 101 8.67 13.66 -12.08
C LYS A 101 8.58 14.03 -10.60
N ALA A 102 9.58 13.57 -9.86
CA ALA A 102 9.86 14.09 -8.54
C ALA A 102 9.82 15.62 -8.53
N ARG A 103 9.26 16.23 -7.47
CA ARG A 103 9.30 17.69 -7.29
C ARG A 103 10.72 18.13 -6.90
N VAL A 104 10.87 19.42 -6.58
CA VAL A 104 12.11 20.07 -6.08
C VAL A 104 12.80 19.27 -4.95
N ASP A 105 12.05 18.43 -4.23
CA ASP A 105 12.51 17.53 -3.16
C ASP A 105 13.03 16.16 -3.64
N GLN A 106 13.08 15.90 -4.95
CA GLN A 106 13.48 14.63 -5.58
C GLN A 106 12.60 13.41 -5.21
N LEU A 107 11.45 13.61 -4.55
CA LEU A 107 10.52 12.54 -4.19
C LEU A 107 9.34 12.45 -5.16
N ALA A 108 8.98 11.21 -5.54
CA ALA A 108 7.79 10.93 -6.33
C ALA A 108 6.51 11.39 -5.61
N PHE A 109 5.43 11.72 -6.33
CA PHE A 109 4.14 12.13 -5.74
C PHE A 109 3.60 11.13 -4.73
N ARG A 110 3.86 9.85 -4.99
CA ARG A 110 3.57 8.75 -4.10
C ARG A 110 4.72 7.77 -4.16
N HIS A 111 5.21 7.36 -3.00
CA HIS A 111 6.36 6.47 -2.90
C HIS A 111 6.19 5.51 -1.72
N TYR A 112 6.45 4.24 -1.97
CA TYR A 112 6.49 3.18 -0.98
C TYR A 112 7.83 2.49 -1.10
N LYS A 113 8.48 2.27 0.03
CA LYS A 113 9.77 1.61 0.10
C LYS A 113 9.71 0.55 1.17
N ARG A 114 10.10 -0.67 0.81
CA ARG A 114 10.42 -1.69 1.79
C ARG A 114 11.86 -1.54 2.20
N GLN A 115 12.09 -1.49 3.50
CA GLN A 115 13.39 -1.58 4.11
C GLN A 115 13.54 -2.93 4.80
N SER A 116 14.46 -3.74 4.28
CA SER A 116 14.87 -5.00 4.86
C SER A 116 15.68 -4.75 6.13
N ARG A 117 15.55 -5.63 7.13
CA ARG A 117 16.22 -5.49 8.44
C ARG A 117 16.92 -6.77 8.89
N GLY A 118 17.60 -7.44 7.95
CA GLY A 118 18.24 -8.73 8.21
C GLY A 118 17.24 -9.76 8.76
N PHE A 119 17.48 -10.24 9.98
CA PHE A 119 16.63 -11.21 10.68
C PHE A 119 15.34 -10.62 11.29
N SER A 120 15.16 -9.30 11.23
CA SER A 120 13.93 -8.65 11.70
C SER A 120 12.90 -8.48 10.59
N ALA A 121 11.62 -8.42 10.97
CA ALA A 121 10.54 -8.11 10.05
C ALA A 121 10.81 -6.79 9.30
N PRO A 122 10.57 -6.72 7.99
CA PRO A 122 10.80 -5.51 7.21
C PRO A 122 9.89 -4.37 7.67
N VAL A 123 10.38 -3.14 7.52
CA VAL A 123 9.56 -1.93 7.69
C VAL A 123 9.22 -1.39 6.32
N TRP A 124 8.02 -0.89 6.20
CA TRP A 124 7.58 -0.18 5.02
C TRP A 124 7.49 1.30 5.32
N HIS A 125 8.17 2.11 4.53
CA HIS A 125 8.04 3.55 4.55
C HIS A 125 7.19 3.98 3.38
N PHE A 126 6.30 4.93 3.60
CA PHE A 126 5.49 5.45 2.50
C PHE A 126 5.11 6.90 2.70
N ASN A 127 4.99 7.59 1.58
CA ASN A 127 4.61 8.98 1.54
C ASN A 127 3.74 9.28 0.32
N PHE A 128 2.93 10.32 0.45
CA PHE A 128 2.11 10.85 -0.63
C PHE A 128 1.80 12.34 -0.40
N LEU A 129 1.43 13.06 -1.46
CA LEU A 129 0.82 14.39 -1.33
C LEU A 129 -0.67 14.28 -1.04
N ASP A 130 -1.12 14.92 0.03
CA ASP A 130 -2.55 15.10 0.28
C ASP A 130 -3.18 16.14 -0.67
N ARG A 131 -4.49 16.36 -0.54
CA ARG A 131 -5.23 17.32 -1.37
C ARG A 131 -4.79 18.77 -1.18
N SER A 132 -4.15 19.08 -0.06
CA SER A 132 -3.59 20.41 0.23
C SER A 132 -2.16 20.56 -0.31
N GLY A 133 -1.61 19.52 -0.95
CA GLY A 133 -0.25 19.50 -1.47
C GLY A 133 0.83 19.26 -0.40
N ASN A 134 0.43 18.93 0.83
CA ASN A 134 1.38 18.61 1.89
C ASN A 134 1.80 17.15 1.82
N ARG A 135 3.09 16.90 1.99
CA ARG A 135 3.60 15.52 2.02
C ARG A 135 3.35 14.89 3.37
N GLN A 136 2.63 13.78 3.35
CA GLN A 136 2.36 12.97 4.53
C GLN A 136 3.30 11.76 4.52
N TYR A 137 3.85 11.43 5.68
CA TYR A 137 4.82 10.34 5.85
C TYR A 137 4.30 9.33 6.87
N TYR A 138 4.56 8.07 6.58
CA TYR A 138 4.10 6.97 7.40
C TYR A 138 5.10 5.82 7.38
N LYS A 139 4.95 4.93 8.37
CA LYS A 139 5.62 3.64 8.42
C LYS A 139 4.66 2.52 8.79
N PHE A 140 4.86 1.35 8.21
CA PHE A 140 4.20 0.12 8.61
C PHE A 140 5.22 -0.85 9.19
N ASN A 141 5.01 -1.19 10.46
CA ASN A 141 5.81 -2.16 11.20
C ASN A 141 5.09 -3.50 11.16
N LYS A 142 5.56 -4.41 10.31
CA LYS A 142 5.05 -5.79 10.25
C LYS A 142 5.43 -6.54 11.52
N ASN A 143 4.51 -7.36 12.02
CA ASN A 143 4.82 -8.32 13.09
C ASN A 143 5.81 -9.39 12.57
N GLN A 144 6.64 -9.92 13.47
CA GLN A 144 7.59 -10.99 13.11
C GLN A 144 6.90 -12.34 12.94
N THR A 145 5.87 -12.61 13.74
CA THR A 145 5.27 -13.95 13.89
C THR A 145 3.97 -14.15 13.13
N ASN A 146 3.38 -13.09 12.56
CA ASN A 146 2.14 -13.19 11.80
C ASN A 146 2.06 -12.17 10.66
N LYS A 147 0.99 -12.23 9.88
CA LYS A 147 0.74 -11.34 8.74
C LYS A 147 0.32 -9.91 9.16
N GLY A 148 0.06 -9.68 10.45
CA GLY A 148 -0.39 -8.39 10.98
C GLY A 148 0.71 -7.34 11.14
N GLY A 149 0.34 -6.18 11.66
CA GLY A 149 1.27 -5.10 11.96
C GLY A 149 0.59 -3.78 12.33
N ARG A 150 1.40 -2.75 12.53
CA ARG A 150 0.95 -1.43 12.97
C ARG A 150 1.39 -0.34 12.00
N ILE A 151 0.49 0.60 11.73
CA ILE A 151 0.69 1.72 10.84
C ILE A 151 0.81 2.99 11.67
N TYR A 152 1.86 3.75 11.41
CA TYR A 152 2.11 5.01 12.12
C TYR A 152 2.27 6.16 11.15
N LYS A 153 1.71 7.31 11.50
CA LYS A 153 2.11 8.60 10.93
C LYS A 153 3.41 9.05 11.55
N THR A 154 4.33 9.52 10.72
CA THR A 154 5.67 9.93 11.12
C THR A 154 5.85 11.41 10.81
N VAL A 155 6.23 12.21 11.80
CA VAL A 155 6.57 13.63 11.62
C VAL A 155 7.98 13.85 12.17
N ARG A 156 8.84 14.51 11.40
CA ARG A 156 10.23 14.74 11.81
C ARG A 156 10.26 15.50 13.14
N GLY A 157 11.00 14.97 14.11
CA GLY A 157 11.13 15.57 15.44
C GLY A 157 9.93 15.33 16.37
N GLN A 158 8.96 14.50 15.98
CA GLN A 158 7.83 14.11 16.82
C GLN A 158 7.79 12.59 17.01
N ALA A 159 7.12 12.15 18.07
CA ALA A 159 6.82 10.74 18.28
C ALA A 159 5.85 10.21 17.20
N ASP A 160 6.00 8.94 16.84
CA ASP A 160 5.13 8.30 15.85
C ASP A 160 3.71 8.12 16.38
N GLN A 161 2.72 8.49 15.58
CA GLN A 161 1.30 8.38 15.95
C GLN A 161 0.69 7.13 15.32
N LEU A 162 0.10 6.24 16.12
CA LEU A 162 -0.62 5.06 15.61
C LEU A 162 -1.90 5.49 14.87
N GLU A 163 -2.05 5.07 13.62
CA GLU A 163 -3.22 5.41 12.78
C GLU A 163 -3.95 4.20 12.20
N GLY A 164 -3.37 3.00 12.28
CA GLY A 164 -4.02 1.82 11.75
C GLY A 164 -3.38 0.51 12.20
N LEU A 165 -4.16 -0.56 12.04
CA LEU A 165 -3.76 -1.92 12.37
C LEU A 165 -4.05 -2.82 11.19
N LEU A 166 -3.07 -3.65 10.82
CA LEU A 166 -3.32 -4.82 9.99
C LEU A 166 -3.55 -6.01 10.92
N ARG A 167 -4.75 -6.58 10.88
CA ARG A 167 -5.11 -7.82 11.55
C ARG A 167 -4.95 -8.95 10.54
N GLY A 168 -4.09 -9.91 10.82
CA GLY A 168 -3.94 -11.12 10.02
C GLY A 168 -3.94 -12.32 10.94
N ALA A 169 -4.69 -13.36 10.58
CA ALA A 169 -4.63 -14.63 11.30
C ALA A 169 -3.22 -15.23 11.20
N SER A 170 -2.83 -15.91 12.27
CA SER A 170 -1.59 -16.69 12.43
C SER A 170 -1.54 -17.89 11.50
#